data_AF-A0AB94IEB5-F1
#
_entry.id   AF-A0AB94IEB5-F1
#
_cell.length_a   1.000
_cell.length_b   1.000
_cell.length_c   1.000
_cell.angle_alpha   90.00
_cell.angle_beta   90.00
_cell.angle_gamma   90.00
#
_symmetry.space_group_name_H-M   'P 1'
#
loop_
_entity.id
_entity.type
_entity.pdbx_description
1 polymer ?
#
loop_
_entity_poly.entity_id
_entity_poly.type
_entity_poly.pdbx_seq_one_letter_code
_entity_poly.pdbx_strand_id
1 'polypeptide(L)'
;MENGDESSGDGYRGKGMIQLTGKDAYNHFTNVHNKNNSDDVQDFVANPDLLVSSEQYRIESAFVFWFTKTGKPNRNVKQFVKLKDLAKSGTVQEVTRLVNGGQNGYDDRKQRFNRLARLLGLDEE
;
A
#
# COMPACT_ATOMS: atom_id res chain seq x y z
N MET A 1 -8.14 12.52 -8.38
CA MET A 1 -6.76 12.41 -7.88
C MET A 1 -6.18 13.79 -7.98
N GLU A 2 -6.08 14.48 -6.85
CA GLU A 2 -5.64 15.87 -6.75
C GLU A 2 -4.11 15.89 -6.50
N ASN A 3 -3.36 15.37 -7.47
CA ASN A 3 -1.92 15.56 -7.48
C ASN A 3 -1.67 16.89 -8.19
N GLY A 4 -1.05 17.84 -7.49
CA GLY A 4 -0.53 19.07 -8.12
C GLY A 4 0.53 18.74 -9.18
N ASP A 5 0.83 19.71 -10.04
CA ASP A 5 1.83 19.54 -11.12
C ASP A 5 3.20 19.14 -10.57
N GLU A 6 3.91 18.28 -11.30
CA GLU A 6 5.23 17.76 -10.92
C GLU A 6 6.26 18.87 -10.63
N SER A 7 6.05 20.07 -11.18
CA SER A 7 6.91 21.24 -11.02
C SER A 7 6.71 22.02 -9.72
N SER A 8 5.66 21.75 -8.92
CA SER A 8 5.40 22.51 -7.70
C SER A 8 6.31 22.14 -6.51
N GLY A 9 7.07 21.04 -6.63
CA GLY A 9 7.80 20.46 -5.50
C GLY A 9 6.92 19.63 -4.56
N ASP A 10 5.60 19.61 -4.78
CA ASP A 10 4.60 18.83 -4.02
C ASP A 10 4.56 17.35 -4.41
N GLY A 11 5.70 16.79 -4.84
CA GLY A 11 5.79 15.42 -5.32
C GLY A 11 5.50 14.42 -4.21
N TYR A 12 4.24 14.02 -4.02
CA TYR A 12 3.82 12.84 -3.24
C TYR A 12 4.25 11.55 -3.93
N ARG A 13 5.56 11.45 -4.19
CA ARG A 13 6.25 10.28 -4.72
C ARG A 13 6.20 9.16 -3.69
N GLY A 14 6.42 7.94 -4.16
CA GLY A 14 6.46 6.75 -3.32
C GLY A 14 7.44 6.91 -2.16
N LYS A 15 6.95 6.77 -0.92
CA LYS A 15 7.79 6.66 0.28
C LYS A 15 7.45 5.44 1.12
N GLY A 16 8.41 5.04 1.94
CA GLY A 16 8.31 3.90 2.83
C GLY A 16 8.22 2.53 2.13
N MET A 17 7.82 1.52 2.90
CA MET A 17 7.92 0.10 2.48
C MET A 17 7.00 -0.26 1.30
N ILE A 18 5.80 0.32 1.24
CA ILE A 18 4.84 0.04 0.17
C ILE A 18 4.81 1.13 -0.91
N GLN A 19 5.75 2.09 -0.85
CA GLN A 19 5.80 3.24 -1.76
C GLN A 19 4.47 4.01 -1.77
N LEU A 20 4.02 4.46 -0.58
CA LEU A 20 2.80 5.25 -0.44
C LEU A 20 2.90 6.49 -1.33
N THR A 21 1.92 6.68 -2.22
CA THR A 21 1.97 7.65 -3.32
C THR A 21 0.64 8.40 -3.44
N GLY A 22 0.72 9.69 -3.73
CA GLY A 22 -0.43 10.57 -3.94
C GLY A 22 -1.01 11.16 -2.66
N LYS A 23 -1.43 12.42 -2.72
CA LYS A 23 -1.91 13.21 -1.56
C LYS A 23 -3.04 12.52 -0.79
N ASP A 24 -3.98 11.90 -1.50
CA ASP A 24 -5.10 11.17 -0.90
C ASP A 24 -4.63 10.03 0.01
N ALA A 25 -3.54 9.35 -0.36
CA ALA A 25 -3.00 8.25 0.42
C ALA A 25 -2.32 8.75 1.71
N TYR A 26 -1.59 9.87 1.64
CA TYR A 26 -0.99 10.52 2.80
C TYR A 26 -2.06 11.08 3.74
N ASN A 27 -3.08 11.76 3.21
CA ASN A 27 -4.24 12.23 3.98
C ASN A 27 -4.93 11.07 4.72
N HIS A 28 -5.20 9.97 4.02
CA HIS A 28 -5.83 8.80 4.62
C HIS A 28 -4.96 8.21 5.73
N PHE A 29 -3.63 8.12 5.51
CA PHE A 29 -2.71 7.65 6.53
C PHE A 29 -2.69 8.57 7.77
N THR A 30 -2.59 9.89 7.58
CA THR A 30 -2.70 10.90 8.65
C THR A 30 -3.97 10.71 9.48
N ASN A 31 -5.13 10.56 8.83
CA ASN A 31 -6.39 10.40 9.54
C ASN A 31 -6.44 9.10 10.36
N VAL A 32 -5.95 7.99 9.80
CA VAL A 32 -5.93 6.70 10.51
C VAL A 32 -4.94 6.73 11.67
N HIS A 33 -3.76 7.30 11.48
CA HIS A 33 -2.73 7.41 12.52
C HIS A 33 -3.23 8.27 13.69
N ASN A 34 -3.68 9.50 13.43
CA ASN A 34 -4.10 10.43 14.49
C ASN A 34 -5.35 9.93 15.23
N LYS A 35 -6.22 9.17 14.56
CA LYS A 35 -7.37 8.54 15.21
C LYS A 35 -6.95 7.47 16.23
N ASN A 36 -5.86 6.75 15.96
CA ASN A 36 -5.40 5.63 16.79
C ASN A 36 -4.31 6.03 17.80
N ASN A 37 -3.65 7.18 17.60
CA ASN A 37 -2.53 7.65 18.40
C ASN A 37 -2.78 9.11 18.83
N SER A 38 -3.61 9.32 19.85
CA SER A 38 -3.95 10.68 20.32
C SER A 38 -2.76 11.46 20.88
N ASP A 39 -1.72 10.75 21.33
CA ASP A 39 -0.53 11.35 21.94
C ASP A 39 0.59 11.61 20.92
N ASP A 40 0.41 11.17 19.67
CA ASP A 40 1.36 11.33 18.55
C ASP A 40 0.61 11.81 17.31
N VAL A 41 0.16 13.07 17.33
CA VAL A 41 -0.56 13.65 16.20
C VAL A 41 0.43 14.12 15.14
N GLN A 42 0.31 13.59 13.92
CA GLN A 42 1.20 13.87 12.79
C GLN A 42 0.45 14.38 11.56
N ASP A 43 1.15 15.17 10.75
CA ASP A 43 0.73 15.55 9.40
C ASP A 43 1.74 15.01 8.38
N PHE A 44 1.41 13.86 7.76
CA PHE A 44 2.24 13.21 6.76
C PHE A 44 2.09 13.82 5.37
N VAL A 45 1.09 14.70 5.17
CA VAL A 45 0.97 15.48 3.94
C VAL A 45 1.98 16.61 3.97
N ALA A 46 2.09 17.31 5.10
CA ALA A 46 3.09 18.36 5.31
C ALA A 46 4.51 17.79 5.52
N ASN A 47 4.63 16.63 6.16
CA ASN A 47 5.92 16.01 6.52
C ASN A 47 6.08 14.58 5.95
N PRO A 48 6.04 14.39 4.62
CA PRO A 48 6.04 13.06 4.02
C PRO A 48 7.34 12.29 4.26
N ASP A 49 8.45 12.98 4.52
CA ASP A 49 9.76 12.36 4.81
C ASP A 49 9.78 11.56 6.13
N LEU A 50 8.80 11.75 7.00
CA LEU A 50 8.62 10.90 8.19
C LEU A 50 8.45 9.41 7.84
N LEU A 51 7.88 9.08 6.67
CA LEU A 51 7.79 7.69 6.18
C LEU A 51 9.16 7.10 5.80
N VAL A 52 10.20 7.94 5.68
CA VAL A 52 11.57 7.52 5.39
C VAL A 52 12.44 7.60 6.65
N SER A 53 12.32 8.65 7.45
CA SER A 53 13.18 8.86 8.62
C SER A 53 12.75 8.06 9.86
N SER A 54 11.47 7.70 10.00
CA SER A 54 10.95 6.92 11.12
C SER A 54 10.61 5.50 10.71
N GLU A 55 11.18 4.51 11.41
CA GLU A 55 10.84 3.10 11.20
C GLU A 55 9.37 2.81 11.54
N GLN A 56 8.85 3.41 12.61
CA GLN A 56 7.46 3.27 13.03
C GLN A 56 6.50 3.71 11.92
N TYR A 57 6.62 4.94 11.42
CA TYR A 57 5.71 5.46 10.40
C TYR A 57 5.90 4.76 9.04
N ARG A 58 7.13 4.31 8.75
CA ARG A 58 7.42 3.49 7.56
C ARG A 58 6.65 2.17 7.56
N ILE A 59 6.60 1.48 8.70
CA ILE A 59 5.90 0.20 8.87
C ILE A 59 4.39 0.43 8.96
N GLU A 60 3.97 1.42 9.76
CA GLU A 60 2.57 1.71 9.99
C GLU A 60 1.84 2.11 8.70
N SER A 61 2.45 2.98 7.88
CA SER A 61 1.87 3.38 6.59
C SER A 61 1.64 2.19 5.65
N ALA A 62 2.55 1.20 5.66
CA ALA A 62 2.40 -0.03 4.88
C ALA A 62 1.23 -0.88 5.40
N PHE A 63 1.08 -1.03 6.72
CA PHE A 63 -0.07 -1.73 7.30
C PHE A 63 -1.39 -1.00 7.06
N VAL A 64 -1.44 0.32 7.23
CA VAL A 64 -2.65 1.11 6.94
C VAL A 64 -3.07 0.90 5.50
N PHE A 65 -2.15 0.99 4.54
CA PHE A 65 -2.45 0.65 3.15
C PHE A 65 -2.97 -0.79 3.02
N TRP A 66 -2.27 -1.79 3.55
CA TRP A 66 -2.64 -3.20 3.44
C TRP A 66 -4.05 -3.50 3.97
N PHE A 67 -4.41 -2.94 5.12
CA PHE A 67 -5.68 -3.20 5.79
C PHE A 67 -6.85 -2.38 5.26
N THR A 68 -6.59 -1.23 4.64
CA THR A 68 -7.65 -0.30 4.21
C THR A 68 -7.82 -0.20 2.69
N LYS A 69 -6.80 -0.57 1.90
CA LYS A 69 -6.88 -0.53 0.44
C LYS A 69 -8.01 -1.43 -0.05
N THR A 70 -8.87 -0.84 -0.89
CA THR A 70 -9.90 -1.57 -1.63
C THR A 70 -9.66 -1.45 -3.12
N GLY A 71 -10.14 -2.44 -3.86
CA GLY A 71 -10.08 -2.43 -5.31
C GLY A 71 -10.82 -3.61 -5.91
N LYS A 72 -10.76 -3.73 -7.23
CA LYS A 72 -11.29 -4.88 -7.96
C LYS A 72 -10.12 -5.79 -8.34
N PRO A 73 -10.13 -7.08 -7.99
CA PRO A 73 -9.02 -8.00 -8.28
C PRO A 73 -8.89 -8.27 -9.78
N ASN A 74 -9.98 -8.17 -10.53
CA ASN A 74 -10.02 -8.27 -11.99
C ASN A 74 -11.27 -7.55 -12.55
N ARG A 75 -11.37 -7.44 -13.88
CA ARG A 75 -12.45 -6.70 -14.57
C ARG A 75 -13.84 -7.33 -14.39
N ASN A 76 -13.93 -8.61 -14.07
CA ASN A 76 -15.19 -9.34 -13.94
C ASN A 76 -15.81 -9.20 -12.55
N VAL A 77 -15.01 -8.81 -11.54
CA VAL A 77 -15.51 -8.59 -10.19
C VAL A 77 -16.19 -7.22 -10.09
N LYS A 78 -17.50 -7.23 -9.83
CA LYS A 78 -18.30 -5.99 -9.73
C LYS A 78 -18.10 -5.24 -8.43
N GLN A 79 -17.88 -5.96 -7.33
CA GLN A 79 -17.74 -5.42 -5.99
C GLN A 79 -16.28 -5.11 -5.63
N PHE A 80 -16.06 -4.06 -4.84
CA PHE A 80 -14.75 -3.79 -4.28
C PHE A 80 -14.45 -4.80 -3.16
N VAL A 81 -13.22 -5.28 -3.10
CA VAL A 81 -12.72 -6.15 -2.03
C VAL A 81 -11.58 -5.42 -1.30
N LYS A 82 -11.42 -5.71 -0.01
CA LYS A 82 -10.26 -5.23 0.74
C LYS A 82 -9.04 -6.08 0.38
N LEU A 83 -7.89 -5.42 0.23
CA LEU A 83 -6.61 -6.07 -0.10
C LEU A 83 -6.28 -7.21 0.88
N LYS A 84 -6.38 -6.95 2.19
CA LYS A 84 -6.15 -7.96 3.23
C LYS A 84 -7.02 -9.21 3.11
N ASP A 85 -8.24 -9.06 2.59
CA ASP A 85 -9.20 -10.16 2.51
C ASP A 85 -8.99 -10.93 1.20
N LEU A 86 -8.69 -10.22 0.10
CA LEU A 86 -8.23 -10.83 -1.14
C LEU A 86 -6.96 -11.67 -0.92
N ALA A 87 -5.99 -11.16 -0.15
CA ALA A 87 -4.72 -11.85 0.07
C ALA A 87 -4.84 -13.18 0.84
N LYS A 88 -6.01 -13.50 1.42
CA LYS A 88 -6.25 -14.78 2.11
C LYS A 88 -6.63 -15.92 1.18
N SER A 89 -7.20 -15.60 0.01
CA SER A 89 -7.79 -16.61 -0.87
C SER A 89 -7.61 -16.33 -2.36
N GLY A 90 -7.05 -15.18 -2.71
CA GLY A 90 -6.75 -14.77 -4.07
C GLY A 90 -5.30 -15.01 -4.43
N THR A 91 -5.01 -14.91 -5.72
CA THR A 91 -3.66 -15.14 -6.26
C THR A 91 -2.76 -13.92 -6.14
N VAL A 92 -1.44 -14.11 -6.22
CA VAL A 92 -0.43 -13.05 -6.40
C VAL A 92 -0.79 -12.15 -7.58
N GLN A 93 -1.41 -12.70 -8.63
CA GLN A 93 -1.82 -11.94 -9.82
C GLN A 93 -2.93 -10.93 -9.48
N GLU A 94 -3.94 -11.36 -8.74
CA GLU A 94 -5.07 -10.54 -8.30
C GLU A 94 -4.62 -9.49 -7.28
N VAL A 95 -3.78 -9.89 -6.32
CA VAL A 95 -3.17 -8.98 -5.34
C VAL A 95 -2.33 -7.92 -6.06
N THR A 96 -1.50 -8.31 -7.03
CA THR A 96 -0.69 -7.37 -7.83
C THR A 96 -1.55 -6.36 -8.56
N ARG A 97 -2.67 -6.80 -9.17
CA ARG A 97 -3.61 -5.89 -9.82
C ARG A 97 -4.27 -4.93 -8.85
N LEU A 98 -4.68 -5.39 -7.68
CA LEU A 98 -5.34 -4.53 -6.71
C LEU A 98 -4.38 -3.46 -6.17
N VAL A 99 -3.11 -3.82 -5.93
CA VAL A 99 -2.08 -2.89 -5.44
C VAL A 99 -1.68 -1.87 -6.52
N ASN A 100 -1.39 -2.32 -7.75
CA ASN A 100 -0.78 -1.48 -8.79
C ASN A 100 -1.72 -1.07 -9.94
N GLY A 101 -2.96 -1.55 -9.96
CA GLY A 101 -3.90 -1.35 -11.07
C GLY A 101 -3.61 -2.19 -12.32
N GLY A 102 -2.47 -2.87 -12.39
CA GLY A 102 -1.99 -3.63 -13.56
C GLY A 102 -1.18 -4.87 -13.17
N GLN A 103 -0.30 -5.34 -14.07
CA GLN A 103 0.56 -6.50 -13.83
C GLN A 103 2.06 -6.14 -13.83
N ASN A 104 2.36 -4.83 -13.78
CA ASN A 104 3.74 -4.36 -13.72
C ASN A 104 4.42 -4.90 -12.45
N GLY A 105 5.50 -5.67 -12.66
CA GLY A 105 6.25 -6.35 -11.59
C GLY A 105 5.64 -7.66 -11.08
N TYR A 106 4.64 -8.23 -11.77
CA TYR A 106 4.00 -9.49 -11.36
C TYR A 106 5.02 -10.63 -11.20
N ASP A 107 5.89 -10.86 -12.19
CA ASP A 107 6.83 -11.98 -12.15
C ASP A 107 7.81 -11.88 -10.97
N ASP A 108 8.32 -10.68 -10.67
CA ASP A 108 9.18 -10.45 -9.49
C ASP A 108 8.42 -10.69 -8.17
N ARG A 109 7.16 -10.23 -8.09
CA ARG A 109 6.29 -10.47 -6.91
C ARG A 109 6.01 -11.95 -6.72
N LYS A 110 5.71 -12.68 -7.80
CA LYS A 110 5.47 -14.14 -7.77
C LYS A 110 6.71 -14.89 -7.33
N GLN A 111 7.87 -14.57 -7.89
CA GLN A 111 9.13 -15.19 -7.49
C GLN A 111 9.46 -14.92 -6.01
N ARG A 112 9.23 -13.70 -5.51
CA ARG A 112 9.39 -13.36 -4.09
C ARG A 112 8.44 -14.14 -3.20
N PHE A 113 7.17 -14.24 -3.61
CA PHE A 113 6.16 -15.03 -2.90
C PHE A 113 6.60 -16.50 -2.81
N ASN A 114 6.94 -17.15 -3.92
CA ASN A 114 7.35 -18.56 -3.93
C ASN A 114 8.63 -18.83 -3.13
N ARG A 115 9.55 -17.86 -3.02
CA ARG A 115 10.70 -17.98 -2.12
C ARG A 115 10.28 -18.02 -0.65
N LEU A 116 9.34 -17.16 -0.26
CA LEU A 116 8.81 -17.12 1.11
C LEU A 116 7.91 -18.32 1.40
N ALA A 117 7.06 -18.73 0.46
CA ALA A 117 6.16 -19.87 0.58
C ALA A 117 6.95 -21.14 0.95
N ARG A 118 8.04 -21.43 0.23
CA ARG A 118 8.95 -22.54 0.54
C ARG A 118 9.53 -22.48 1.95
N LEU A 119 9.96 -21.30 2.41
CA LEU A 119 10.52 -21.14 3.76
C LEU A 119 9.47 -21.32 4.86
N LEU A 120 8.21 -21.02 4.55
CA LEU A 120 7.07 -21.11 5.48
C LEU A 120 6.31 -22.45 5.37
N GLY A 121 6.71 -23.35 4.47
CA GLY A 121 6.00 -24.61 4.22
C GLY A 121 4.61 -24.41 3.59
N LEU A 122 4.42 -23.34 2.83
CA LEU A 122 3.21 -23.03 2.08
C LEU A 122 3.36 -23.46 0.61
N ASP A 123 2.22 -23.68 -0.05
CA ASP A 123 2.20 -23.94 -1.48
C ASP A 123 2.71 -22.74 -2.28
N GLU A 124 3.47 -23.02 -3.33
CA GLU A 124 3.86 -22.04 -4.33
C GLU A 124 2.68 -21.73 -5.26
N GLU A 125 2.68 -20.54 -5.86
CA GLU A 125 1.77 -20.19 -6.95
C GLU A 125 2.45 -20.30 -8.32
#